data_AF-A0A950A150-F1
#
_entry.id   AF-A0A950A150-F1
#
_cell.length_a   1.000
_cell.length_b   1.000
_cell.length_c   1.000
_cell.angle_alpha   90.00
_cell.angle_beta   90.00
_cell.angle_gamma   90.00
#
_symmetry.space_group_name_H-M   'P 1'
#
loop_
_entity.id
_entity.type
_entity.pdbx_description
1 polymer ?
#
loop_
_entity_poly.entity_id
_entity_poly.type
_entity_poly.pdbx_seq_one_letter_code
_entity_poly.pdbx_strand_id
1 'polypeptide(L)'
;LSHERLDKDQLTTWEDAGGRFTVSTALEIDGLIESGIEQADVFVAATSGDNTNLVISQIAQRRFKVRRVVVRVADPGRAAWYAEQGLLTICPTQHAIDQASRVVLA
;
A
#
# COMPACT_ATOMS: atom_id res chain seq x y z
N LEU A 1 1.83 14.27 15.75
CA LEU A 1 0.93 13.69 14.71
C LEU A 1 1.67 12.56 13.98
N SER A 2 0.99 11.60 13.34
CA SER A 2 1.62 10.42 12.72
C SER A 2 2.73 10.74 11.70
N HIS A 3 2.68 11.91 11.06
CA HIS A 3 3.71 12.37 10.12
C HIS A 3 5.04 12.77 10.78
N GLU A 4 5.04 13.31 12.00
CA GLU A 4 6.29 13.69 12.71
C GLU A 4 7.20 12.49 13.00
N ARG A 5 6.65 11.28 12.97
CA ARG A 5 7.42 10.03 13.12
C ARG A 5 8.14 9.60 11.84
N LEU A 6 7.74 10.12 10.67
CA LEU A 6 8.34 9.75 9.39
C LEU A 6 9.70 10.42 9.18
N ASP A 7 9.87 11.63 9.71
CA ASP A 7 11.10 12.39 9.60
C ASP A 7 12.11 12.06 10.71
N LYS A 8 11.73 11.18 11.64
CA LYS A 8 12.62 10.77 12.73
C LYS A 8 13.83 10.05 12.15
N ASP A 9 15.02 10.53 12.53
CA ASP A 9 16.31 10.04 12.06
C ASP A 9 16.58 10.26 10.55
N GLN A 10 15.82 11.17 9.91
CA GLN A 10 16.07 11.60 8.52
C GLN A 10 16.87 12.91 8.47
N LEU A 11 17.64 13.09 7.39
CA LEU A 11 18.42 14.32 7.14
C LEU A 11 17.58 15.47 6.55
N THR A 12 16.43 15.15 5.95
CA THR A 12 15.48 16.09 5.35
C THR A 12 14.07 15.65 5.70
N THR A 13 13.15 16.59 5.86
CA THR A 13 11.73 16.24 6.04
C THR A 13 11.13 15.72 4.73
N TRP A 14 10.02 14.99 4.83
CA TRP A 14 9.25 14.56 3.66
C TRP A 14 8.81 15.75 2.79
N GLU A 15 8.38 16.84 3.41
CA GLU A 15 7.91 18.03 2.69
C GLU A 15 9.07 18.75 1.99
N ASP A 16 10.23 18.88 2.64
CA ASP A 16 11.44 19.46 2.04
C ASP A 16 11.96 18.64 0.86
N ALA A 17 11.72 17.33 0.87
CA ALA A 17 12.01 16.44 -0.25
C ALA A 17 10.98 16.56 -1.41
N GLY A 18 10.03 17.49 -1.32
CA GLY A 18 8.97 17.70 -2.31
C GLY A 18 7.76 16.78 -2.13
N GLY A 19 7.71 16.03 -1.01
CA GLY A 19 6.59 15.22 -0.63
C GLY A 19 5.39 16.06 -0.17
N ARG A 20 4.20 15.44 -0.16
CA ARG A 20 3.00 16.02 0.43
C ARG A 20 2.34 15.02 1.37
N PHE A 21 1.64 15.54 2.36
CA PHE A 21 0.85 14.74 3.29
C PHE A 21 -0.61 15.17 3.25
N THR A 22 -1.52 14.19 3.24
CA THR A 22 -2.97 14.42 3.25
C THR A 22 -3.57 13.60 4.38
N VAL A 23 -4.37 14.23 5.24
CA VAL A 23 -5.12 13.54 6.29
C VAL A 23 -6.53 13.29 5.76
N SER A 24 -6.87 12.04 5.52
CA SER A 24 -8.20 11.64 5.06
C SER A 24 -8.56 10.23 5.51
N THR A 25 -9.83 9.84 5.35
CA THR A 25 -10.24 8.45 5.55
C THR A 25 -9.97 7.66 4.26
N ALA A 26 -9.35 6.48 4.37
CA ALA A 26 -8.90 5.66 3.24
C ALA A 26 -10.00 5.16 2.26
N LEU A 27 -11.26 5.54 2.42
CA LEU A 27 -12.35 5.22 1.48
C LEU A 27 -13.08 6.47 0.98
N GLU A 28 -12.65 7.66 1.39
CA GLU A 28 -13.18 8.93 0.90
C GLU A 28 -12.48 9.28 -0.42
N ILE A 29 -13.29 9.39 -1.47
CA ILE A 29 -12.81 9.73 -2.81
C ILE A 29 -12.13 11.09 -2.83
N ASP A 30 -12.69 12.07 -2.12
CA ASP A 30 -12.13 13.43 -2.04
C ASP A 30 -10.72 13.41 -1.43
N GLY A 31 -10.49 12.57 -0.41
CA GLY A 31 -9.17 12.39 0.19
C GLY A 31 -8.15 11.77 -0.77
N LEU A 32 -8.57 10.87 -1.67
CA LEU A 32 -7.71 10.31 -2.71
C LEU A 32 -7.34 11.37 -3.76
N ILE A 33 -8.32 12.20 -4.16
CA ILE A 33 -8.11 13.29 -5.11
C ILE A 33 -7.18 14.35 -4.52
N GLU A 34 -7.40 14.75 -3.27
CA GLU A 34 -6.52 15.68 -2.54
C GLU A 34 -5.09 15.14 -2.41
N SER A 35 -4.94 13.81 -2.26
CA SER A 35 -3.65 13.14 -2.26
C SER A 35 -2.97 13.07 -3.64
N GLY A 36 -3.65 13.50 -4.71
CA GLY A 36 -3.11 13.55 -6.07
C GLY A 36 -3.20 12.23 -6.85
N ILE A 37 -4.12 11.34 -6.50
CA ILE A 37 -4.23 10.00 -7.13
C ILE A 37 -4.42 10.06 -8.66
N GLU A 38 -5.03 11.11 -9.19
CA GLU A 38 -5.36 11.24 -10.62
C GLU A 38 -4.12 11.32 -11.51
N GLN A 39 -2.99 11.74 -10.94
CA GLN A 39 -1.70 11.84 -11.64
C GLN A 39 -0.71 10.76 -11.18
N ALA A 40 -1.14 9.83 -10.33
CA ALA A 40 -0.25 8.85 -9.74
C ALA A 40 0.16 7.78 -10.75
N ASP A 41 1.47 7.60 -10.93
CA ASP A 41 2.03 6.48 -11.69
C ASP A 41 1.93 5.15 -10.92
N VAL A 42 2.06 5.24 -9.59
CA VAL A 42 2.06 4.12 -8.66
C VAL A 42 1.19 4.46 -7.45
N PHE A 43 0.39 3.50 -7.01
CA PHE A 43 -0.38 3.58 -5.79
C PHE A 43 -0.04 2.39 -4.88
N VAL A 44 0.14 2.65 -3.57
CA VAL A 44 0.47 1.63 -2.58
C VAL A 44 -0.52 1.69 -1.42
N ALA A 45 -1.24 0.58 -1.17
CA ALA A 45 -2.08 0.44 0.01
C ALA A 45 -1.43 -0.49 1.03
N ALA A 46 -1.00 0.07 2.16
CA ALA A 46 -0.23 -0.63 3.19
C ALA A 46 -0.72 -0.38 4.61
N THR A 47 -2.03 -0.19 4.80
CA THR A 47 -2.63 -0.05 6.14
C THR A 47 -2.65 -1.39 6.88
N SER A 48 -3.03 -1.35 8.16
CA SER A 48 -3.25 -2.54 8.97
C SER A 48 -4.47 -3.38 8.53
N GLY A 49 -5.40 -2.80 7.76
CA GLY A 49 -6.62 -3.48 7.31
C GLY A 49 -6.54 -4.01 5.88
N ASP A 50 -6.51 -5.33 5.70
CA ASP A 50 -6.50 -5.96 4.37
C ASP A 50 -7.74 -5.58 3.54
N ASN A 51 -8.91 -5.52 4.16
CA ASN A 51 -10.15 -5.12 3.47
C ASN A 51 -10.04 -3.70 2.91
N THR A 52 -9.55 -2.76 3.72
CA THR A 52 -9.29 -1.38 3.30
C THR A 52 -8.29 -1.35 2.15
N ASN A 53 -7.18 -2.06 2.29
CA ASN A 53 -6.12 -2.08 1.27
C ASN A 53 -6.65 -2.63 -0.07
N LEU A 54 -7.43 -3.70 -0.05
CA LEU A 54 -7.98 -4.32 -1.25
C LEU A 54 -9.05 -3.47 -1.93
N VAL A 55 -9.93 -2.84 -1.16
CA VAL A 55 -10.98 -1.97 -1.71
C VAL A 55 -10.37 -0.72 -2.32
N ILE A 56 -9.51 -0.01 -1.59
CA ILE A 56 -8.88 1.22 -2.10
C ILE A 56 -7.98 0.95 -3.30
N SER A 57 -7.30 -0.21 -3.35
CA SER A 57 -6.48 -0.63 -4.50
C SER A 57 -7.33 -0.88 -5.75
N GLN A 58 -8.50 -1.52 -5.60
CA GLN A 58 -9.42 -1.69 -6.72
C GLN A 58 -9.99 -0.35 -7.20
N ILE A 59 -10.26 0.60 -6.29
CA ILE A 59 -10.66 1.96 -6.67
C ILE A 59 -9.52 2.63 -7.46
N ALA A 60 -8.28 2.61 -6.96
CA ALA A 60 -7.12 3.15 -7.66
C ALA A 60 -6.94 2.56 -9.07
N GLN A 61 -7.03 1.23 -9.19
CA GLN A 61 -6.85 0.52 -10.47
C GLN A 61 -8.03 0.77 -11.44
N ARG A 62 -9.27 0.62 -10.97
CA ARG A 62 -10.44 0.59 -11.84
C ARG A 62 -11.04 1.96 -12.11
N ARG A 63 -11.06 2.85 -11.12
CA ARG A 63 -11.67 4.18 -11.22
C ARG A 63 -10.68 5.26 -11.63
N PHE A 64 -9.48 5.26 -11.06
CA PHE A 64 -8.43 6.24 -11.35
C PHE A 64 -7.43 5.76 -12.40
N LYS A 65 -7.52 4.49 -12.82
CA LYS A 65 -6.66 3.91 -13.87
C LYS A 65 -5.17 4.01 -13.55
N VAL A 66 -4.80 4.01 -12.26
CA VAL A 66 -3.40 4.02 -11.83
C VAL A 66 -2.71 2.78 -12.41
N ARG A 67 -1.62 3.01 -13.14
CA ARG A 67 -0.96 1.98 -13.95
C ARG A 67 -0.40 0.84 -13.10
N ARG A 68 0.13 1.17 -11.91
CA ARG A 68 0.74 0.19 -11.02
C ARG A 68 0.17 0.33 -9.60
N VAL A 69 -0.58 -0.68 -9.19
CA VAL A 69 -1.24 -0.72 -7.87
C VAL A 69 -0.65 -1.86 -7.06
N VAL A 70 0.00 -1.50 -5.95
CA VAL A 70 0.60 -2.44 -4.99
C VAL A 70 -0.26 -2.51 -3.75
N VAL A 71 -0.55 -3.72 -3.28
CA VAL A 71 -1.43 -3.94 -2.14
C VAL A 71 -0.78 -4.87 -1.12
N ARG A 72 -0.71 -4.43 0.14
CA ARG A 72 -0.32 -5.28 1.26
C ARG A 72 -1.51 -6.14 1.69
N VAL A 73 -1.33 -7.45 1.70
CA VAL A 73 -2.34 -8.42 2.15
C VAL A 73 -1.69 -9.41 3.11
N ALA A 74 -2.14 -9.44 4.35
CA ALA A 74 -1.56 -10.32 5.38
C ALA A 74 -1.97 -11.79 5.18
N ASP A 75 -3.18 -12.06 4.70
CA ASP A 75 -3.63 -13.43 4.43
C ASP A 75 -3.04 -13.97 3.11
N PRO A 76 -2.27 -15.08 3.13
CA PRO A 76 -1.62 -15.61 1.92
C PRO A 76 -2.62 -16.08 0.84
N GLY A 77 -3.73 -16.70 1.24
CA GLY A 77 -4.74 -17.20 0.30
C GLY A 77 -5.43 -16.06 -0.44
N ARG A 78 -5.79 -14.99 0.28
CA ARG A 78 -6.31 -13.76 -0.30
C ARG A 78 -5.26 -13.08 -1.17
N ALA A 79 -4.01 -13.00 -0.73
CA ALA A 79 -2.93 -12.41 -1.52
C ALA A 79 -2.76 -13.11 -2.87
N ALA A 80 -2.79 -14.45 -2.88
CA ALA A 80 -2.72 -15.25 -4.10
C ALA A 80 -3.94 -15.00 -5.01
N TRP A 81 -5.15 -15.09 -4.46
CA TRP A 81 -6.39 -14.89 -5.22
C TRP A 81 -6.44 -13.50 -5.88
N TYR A 82 -6.08 -12.44 -5.14
CA TYR A 82 -6.07 -11.08 -5.70
C TYR A 82 -4.92 -10.83 -6.69
N ALA A 83 -3.80 -11.57 -6.57
CA ALA A 83 -2.73 -11.52 -7.57
C ALA A 83 -3.20 -12.06 -8.93
N GLU A 84 -3.96 -13.15 -8.92
CA GLU A 84 -4.58 -13.72 -10.14
C GLU A 84 -5.55 -12.75 -10.80
N GLN A 85 -6.17 -11.85 -10.03
CA GLN A 85 -7.05 -10.79 -10.53
C GLN A 85 -6.29 -9.53 -11.00
N GLY A 86 -4.96 -9.56 -11.02
CA GLY A 86 -4.11 -8.50 -11.59
C GLY A 86 -3.68 -7.40 -10.60
N LEU A 87 -3.87 -7.59 -9.28
CA LEU A 87 -3.24 -6.71 -8.29
C LEU A 87 -1.82 -7.17 -8.00
N LEU A 88 -0.89 -6.23 -7.81
CA LEU A 88 0.46 -6.58 -7.34
C LEU A 88 0.43 -6.73 -5.83
N THR A 89 0.34 -7.97 -5.34
CA THR A 89 0.22 -8.24 -3.91
C THR A 89 1.60 -8.39 -3.23
N ILE A 90 1.74 -7.83 -2.03
CA ILE A 90 2.85 -8.10 -1.12
C ILE A 90 2.25 -8.77 0.12
N CYS A 91 2.67 -10.00 0.41
CA CYS A 91 2.22 -10.76 1.57
C CYS A 91 3.36 -10.97 2.57
N PRO A 92 3.42 -10.16 3.65
CA PRO A 92 4.44 -10.33 4.69
C PRO A 92 4.41 -11.72 5.35
N THR A 93 3.21 -12.30 5.52
CA THR A 93 3.05 -13.62 6.11
C THR A 93 3.64 -14.71 5.22
N GLN A 94 3.38 -14.69 3.91
CA GLN A 94 3.99 -15.64 2.98
C GLN A 94 5.52 -15.49 2.99
N HIS A 95 6.03 -14.25 3.01
CA HIS A 95 7.47 -14.02 3.10
C HIS A 95 8.09 -14.60 4.38
N ALA A 96 7.40 -14.44 5.52
CA ALA A 96 7.83 -15.01 6.78
C ALA A 96 7.80 -16.56 6.76
N ILE A 97 6.77 -17.16 6.16
CA ILE A 97 6.69 -18.61 5.95
C ILE A 97 7.86 -19.09 5.11
N ASP A 98 8.11 -18.46 3.96
CA ASP A 98 9.21 -18.84 3.06
C ASP A 98 10.57 -18.76 3.76
N GLN A 99 10.78 -17.70 4.55
CA GLN A 99 12.00 -17.54 5.34
C GLN A 99 12.13 -18.60 6.43
N ALA A 100 11.05 -18.90 7.17
CA ALA A 100 11.06 -19.92 8.21
C ALA A 100 11.34 -21.31 7.63
N SER A 101 10.71 -21.67 6.50
CA SER A 101 10.95 -22.94 5.82
C SER A 101 12.40 -23.10 5.39
N ARG A 102 13.06 -22.03 4.90
CA ARG A 102 14.49 -22.08 4.55
C ARG A 102 15.39 -22.37 5.75
N VAL A 103 15.07 -21.83 6.92
CA VAL A 103 15.87 -22.06 8.13
C VAL A 103 15.65 -23.47 8.69
N VAL A 104 14.40 -23.96 8.66
CA VAL A 104 14.04 -25.25 9.24
C VAL A 104 14.43 -26.44 8.35
N LEU A 105 14.43 -26.26 7.02
CA LEU A 105 14.71 -27.33 6.05
C LEU A 105 16.16 -27.32 5.51
N ALA A 106 17.00 -26.41 6.00
CA ALA A 106 18.45 -26.40 5.72
C ALA A 106 19.18 -27.47 6.54
#